data_AF-A0A973KK67-F1
#
_entry.id   AF-A0A973KK67-F1
#
_cell.length_a   1.000
_cell.length_b   1.000
_cell.length_c   1.000
_cell.angle_alpha   90.00
_cell.angle_beta   90.00
_cell.angle_gamma   90.00
#
_symmetry.space_group_name_H-M   'P 1'
#
loop_
_entity.id
_entity.type
_entity.pdbx_description
1 polymer ?
#
loop_
_entity_poly.entity_id
_entity_poly.type
_entity_poly.pdbx_seq_one_letter_code
_entity_poly.pdbx_strand_id
1 'polypeptide(L)'
;MTDQPTRLRSTTVQEWGYQLERSGLQPGPTFGYQMTDGTWNCALHLAISGDLTSDAQRLLAAELQQAISDTVNRVLYLTPVSVRVLGADR
;
A
#
# COMPACT_ATOMS: atom_id res chain seq x y z
N MET A 1 13.37 -0.41 31.02
CA MET A 1 13.53 -0.30 29.56
C MET A 1 12.27 0.36 29.04
N THR A 2 12.28 1.68 28.86
CA THR A 2 11.12 2.45 28.41
C THR A 2 10.99 2.26 26.91
N ASP A 3 9.98 1.49 26.51
CA ASP A 3 9.53 1.34 25.12
C ASP A 3 8.99 2.70 24.68
N GLN A 4 9.85 3.53 24.10
CA GLN A 4 9.43 4.81 23.56
C GLN A 4 8.64 4.47 22.29
N PRO A 5 7.32 4.75 22.22
CA PRO A 5 6.55 4.41 21.03
C PRO A 5 7.19 5.17 19.88
N THR A 6 7.79 4.43 18.94
CA THR A 6 8.31 5.00 17.71
C THR A 6 7.09 5.56 17.00
N ARG A 7 6.81 6.85 17.18
CA ARG A 7 5.72 7.52 16.46
C ARG A 7 6.09 7.42 15.00
N LEU A 8 5.36 6.59 14.26
CA LEU A 8 5.43 6.58 12.81
C LEU A 8 5.20 8.03 12.36
N ARG A 9 6.23 8.63 11.76
CA ARG A 9 6.11 9.97 11.20
C ARG A 9 5.14 9.89 10.02
N SER A 10 4.02 10.59 10.11
CA SER A 10 3.11 10.71 8.99
C SER A 10 3.77 11.48 7.86
N THR A 11 3.75 10.92 6.65
CA THR A 11 4.14 11.59 5.42
C THR A 11 2.92 12.29 4.82
N THR A 12 3.04 13.56 4.44
CA THR A 12 1.95 14.26 3.75
C THR A 12 1.84 13.80 2.29
N VAL A 13 0.70 14.04 1.65
CA VAL A 13 0.54 13.74 0.22
C VAL A 13 1.54 14.53 -0.63
N GLN A 14 1.82 15.79 -0.28
CA GLN A 14 2.84 16.58 -0.98
C GLN A 14 4.24 16.00 -0.79
N GLU A 15 4.59 15.60 0.43
CA GLU A 15 5.91 15.01 0.69
C GLU A 15 6.05 13.67 -0.04
N TRP A 16 5.01 12.84 -0.05
CA TRP A 16 5.02 11.59 -0.82
C TRP A 16 5.24 11.86 -2.31
N GLY A 17 4.46 12.77 -2.92
CA GLY A 17 4.61 13.14 -4.32
C GLY A 17 6.02 13.65 -4.66
N TYR A 18 6.59 14.50 -3.81
CA TYR A 18 7.97 14.99 -3.96
C TYR A 18 8.99 13.85 -3.93
N GLN A 19 8.83 12.87 -3.04
CA GLN A 19 9.73 11.72 -2.98
C GLN A 19 9.61 10.82 -4.21
N LEU A 20 8.40 10.64 -4.76
CA LEU A 20 8.20 9.88 -6.00
C LEU A 20 8.91 10.54 -7.18
N GLU A 21 8.70 11.85 -7.36
CA GLU A 21 9.34 12.62 -8.44
C GLU A 21 10.87 12.52 -8.35
N ARG A 22 11.43 12.73 -7.15
CA ARG A 22 12.87 12.65 -6.91
C ARG A 22 13.44 11.24 -7.16
N SER A 23 12.65 10.19 -6.94
CA SER A 23 13.07 8.80 -7.11
C SER A 23 12.79 8.22 -8.50
N GLY A 24 12.13 8.97 -9.39
CA GLY A 24 11.72 8.47 -10.71
C GLY A 24 10.66 7.36 -10.63
N LEU A 25 9.98 7.22 -9.49
CA LEU A 25 8.93 6.23 -9.31
C LEU A 25 7.60 6.79 -9.77
N GLN A 26 6.80 5.94 -10.40
CA GLN A 26 5.45 6.29 -10.83
C GLN A 26 4.44 5.76 -9.83
N PRO A 27 3.42 6.56 -9.45
CA PRO A 27 2.34 6.09 -8.59
C PRO A 27 1.58 4.95 -9.29
N GLY A 28 1.33 3.90 -8.54
CA GLY A 28 0.67 2.68 -8.99
C GLY A 28 -0.63 2.41 -8.26
N PRO A 29 -1.06 1.13 -8.17
CA PRO A 29 -2.34 0.77 -7.57
C PRO A 29 -2.38 1.08 -6.07
N THR A 30 -3.60 1.30 -5.59
CA THR A 30 -3.92 1.45 -4.16
C THR A 30 -4.60 0.21 -3.65
N PHE A 31 -4.19 -0.28 -2.48
CA PHE A 31 -4.83 -1.38 -1.77
C PHE A 31 -5.34 -0.89 -0.43
N GLY A 32 -6.59 -1.16 -0.12
CA GLY A 32 -7.17 -0.87 1.19
C GLY A 32 -7.54 -2.17 1.90
N TYR A 33 -7.36 -2.19 3.22
CA TYR A 33 -7.72 -3.30 4.08
C TYR A 33 -8.79 -2.86 5.05
N GLN A 34 -10.00 -3.41 4.83
CA GLN A 34 -11.19 -3.13 5.60
C GLN A 34 -11.56 -4.34 6.45
N MET A 35 -12.04 -4.07 7.66
CA MET A 35 -12.67 -5.02 8.56
C MET A 35 -14.05 -5.43 8.05
N THR A 36 -14.56 -6.55 8.56
CA THR A 36 -15.94 -7.00 8.31
C THR A 36 -17.00 -6.03 8.86
N ASP A 37 -16.65 -5.20 9.84
CA ASP A 37 -17.53 -4.17 10.41
C ASP A 37 -17.55 -2.87 9.58
N GLY A 38 -16.77 -2.82 8.48
CA GLY A 38 -16.67 -1.64 7.62
C GLY A 38 -15.57 -0.64 8.01
N THR A 39 -14.81 -0.89 9.08
CA THR A 39 -13.71 -0.02 9.51
C THR A 39 -12.47 -0.23 8.64
N TRP A 40 -11.82 0.86 8.19
CA TRP A 40 -10.54 0.80 7.48
C TRP A 40 -9.37 0.80 8.45
N ASN A 41 -8.50 -0.22 8.37
CA ASN A 41 -7.35 -0.33 9.26
C ASN A 41 -6.05 0.17 8.62
N CYS A 42 -5.87 -0.07 7.32
CA CYS A 42 -4.73 0.44 6.59
C CYS A 42 -5.00 0.54 5.09
N ALA A 43 -4.26 1.41 4.42
CA ALA A 43 -4.20 1.51 2.97
C ALA A 43 -2.74 1.68 2.54
N LEU A 44 -2.42 1.20 1.35
CA LEU A 44 -1.10 1.25 0.77
C LEU A 44 -1.18 1.76 -0.67
N HIS A 45 -0.32 2.73 -0.98
CA HIS A 45 -0.06 3.19 -2.34
C HIS A 45 1.29 2.66 -2.79
N LEU A 46 1.31 1.79 -3.81
CA LEU A 46 2.56 1.36 -4.42
C LEU A 46 3.07 2.42 -5.40
N ALA A 47 4.39 2.55 -5.51
CA ALA A 47 5.03 3.27 -6.59
C ALA A 47 6.14 2.41 -7.20
N ILE A 48 6.17 2.32 -8.52
CA ILE A 48 7.03 1.40 -9.27
C ILE A 48 7.74 2.19 -10.37
N SER A 49 9.00 1.87 -10.66
CA SER A 49 9.74 2.52 -11.75
C SER A 49 9.06 2.29 -13.10
N GLY A 50 9.00 3.36 -13.89
CA GLY A 50 8.54 3.33 -15.28
C GLY A 50 9.51 2.61 -16.23
N ASP A 51 10.75 2.34 -15.80
CA ASP A 51 11.78 1.70 -16.62
C ASP A 51 11.62 0.18 -16.69
N LEU A 52 10.78 -0.40 -15.82
CA LEU A 52 10.45 -1.82 -15.84
C LEU A 52 9.47 -2.13 -16.98
N THR A 53 9.57 -3.34 -17.53
CA THR A 53 8.57 -3.82 -18.48
C THR A 53 7.20 -3.93 -17.80
N SER A 54 6.11 -3.82 -18.57
CA SER A 54 4.76 -3.92 -18.03
C SER A 54 4.50 -5.26 -17.31
N ASP A 55 5.13 -6.35 -17.77
CA ASP A 55 5.06 -7.65 -17.09
C ASP A 55 5.78 -7.64 -15.74
N ALA A 56 6.99 -7.08 -15.68
CA ALA A 56 7.75 -6.96 -14.44
C ALA A 56 7.01 -6.06 -13.43
N GLN A 57 6.43 -4.96 -13.88
CA GLN A 57 5.60 -4.08 -13.04
C GLN A 57 4.40 -4.82 -12.46
N ARG A 58 3.67 -5.60 -13.30
CA ARG A 58 2.50 -6.38 -12.87
C ARG A 58 2.88 -7.46 -11.87
N LEU A 59 3.94 -8.21 -12.15
CA LEU A 59 4.43 -9.28 -11.28
C LEU A 59 4.85 -8.71 -9.92
N LEU A 60 5.67 -7.66 -9.92
CA LEU A 60 6.12 -7.02 -8.68
C LEU A 60 4.95 -6.46 -7.87
N ALA A 61 3.98 -5.80 -8.51
CA ALA A 61 2.80 -5.29 -7.82
C ALA A 61 1.97 -6.43 -7.18
N ALA A 62 1.82 -7.57 -7.88
CA ALA A 62 1.08 -8.72 -7.37
C ALA A 62 1.79 -9.37 -6.17
N GLU A 63 3.11 -9.59 -6.27
CA GLU A 63 3.91 -10.19 -5.18
C GLU A 63 3.93 -9.29 -3.94
N LEU A 64 4.10 -7.97 -4.12
CA LEU A 64 4.03 -7.01 -3.00
C LEU A 64 2.63 -6.97 -2.38
N GLN A 65 1.58 -6.98 -3.20
CA GLN A 65 0.21 -7.02 -2.70
C GLN A 65 -0.02 -8.28 -1.85
N GLN A 66 0.41 -9.45 -2.32
CA GLN A 66 0.26 -10.71 -1.61
C GLN A 66 1.00 -10.72 -0.27
N ALA A 67 2.29 -10.35 -0.27
CA ALA A 67 3.11 -10.33 0.94
C ALA A 67 2.56 -9.37 2.01
N ILE A 68 2.03 -8.23 1.59
CA ILE A 68 1.42 -7.26 2.50
C ILE A 68 0.06 -7.77 2.99
N SER A 69 -0.75 -8.37 2.12
CA SER A 69 -2.03 -8.98 2.52
C SER A 69 -1.82 -10.05 3.58
N ASP A 70 -0.84 -10.93 3.40
CA ASP A 70 -0.50 -11.97 4.38
C ASP A 70 -0.04 -11.38 5.71
N THR A 71 0.73 -10.30 5.65
CA THR A 71 1.17 -9.57 6.85
C THR A 71 -0.01 -8.93 7.58
N VAL A 72 -0.90 -8.25 6.86
CA VAL A 72 -2.09 -7.60 7.43
C VAL A 72 -2.99 -8.65 8.08
N ASN A 73 -3.25 -9.76 7.40
CA ASN A 73 -4.07 -10.86 7.93
C ASN A 73 -3.47 -11.43 9.22
N ARG A 74 -2.15 -11.65 9.23
CA ARG A 74 -1.44 -12.17 10.40
C ARG A 74 -1.42 -11.20 11.58
N VAL A 75 -1.21 -9.91 11.33
CA VAL A 75 -1.06 -8.90 12.39
C VAL A 75 -2.41 -8.46 12.96
N LEU A 76 -3.41 -8.32 12.09
CA LEU A 76 -4.73 -7.84 12.50
C LEU A 76 -5.70 -8.99 12.86
N TYR A 77 -5.27 -10.25 12.76
CA TYR A 77 -6.09 -11.44 13.01
C TYR A 77 -7.41 -11.46 12.21
N LEU A 78 -7.37 -10.90 11.00
CA LEU A 78 -8.55 -10.74 10.16
C LEU A 78 -8.72 -11.93 9.24
N THR A 79 -9.95 -12.44 9.16
CA THR A 79 -10.39 -13.22 8.01
C THR A 79 -10.40 -12.28 6.80
N PRO A 80 -9.57 -12.51 5.77
CA PRO A 80 -9.33 -11.52 4.72
C PRO A 80 -10.58 -11.21 3.89
N VAL A 81 -10.84 -9.92 3.70
CA VAL A 81 -11.60 -9.40 2.55
C VAL A 81 -10.68 -8.43 1.80
N SER A 82 -9.96 -8.92 0.80
CA SER A 82 -9.18 -8.06 -0.09
C SER A 82 -10.13 -7.35 -1.06
N VAL A 83 -10.43 -6.08 -0.83
CA VAL A 83 -11.22 -5.27 -1.78
C VAL A 83 -10.25 -4.56 -2.72
N ARG A 84 -10.32 -4.92 -4.01
CA ARG A 84 -9.66 -4.13 -5.06
C ARG A 84 -10.46 -2.85 -5.23
N VAL A 85 -9.88 -1.70 -4.87
CA VAL A 85 -10.50 -0.41 -5.16
C VAL A 85 -10.36 -0.19 -6.67
N LEU A 86 -11.41 -0.51 -7.42
CA LEU A 86 -11.54 -0.06 -8.81
C LEU A 86 -11.68 1.45 -8.75
N GLY A 87 -10.85 2.17 -9.51
CA GLY A 87 -10.92 3.61 -9.62
C GLY A 87 -12.37 4.02 -9.90
N ALA A 88 -12.85 5.04 -9.19
CA ALA A 88 -14.15 5.61 -9.46
C ALA A 88 -14.14 6.14 -10.90
N ASP A 89 -14.74 5.39 -11.82
CA ASP A 89 -15.15 5.90 -13.12
C ASP A 89 -16.02 7.13 -12.86
N ARG A 90 -15.53 8.27 -13.34
CA ARG A 90 -16.20 9.55 -13.29
C ARG A 90 -16.39 10.05 -14.70
#